data_AF-A0A0C3MNT4-F1
#
_entry.id   AF-A0A0C3MNT4-F1
#
_cell.length_a   1.000
_cell.length_b   1.000
_cell.length_c   1.000
_cell.angle_alpha   90.00
_cell.angle_beta   90.00
_cell.angle_gamma   90.00
#
_symmetry.space_group_name_H-M   'P 1'
#
loop_
_entity.id
_entity.type
_entity.pdbx_description
1 polymer ?
#
loop_
_entity_poly.entity_id
_entity_poly.type
_entity_poly.pdbx_seq_one_letter_code
_entity_poly.pdbx_strand_id
1 'polypeptide(L)' 'MKMVPKPYDNLDMLFAFHISEKARTRREQYIQQFPEHLRDAEKRRYTLERAVKEVLSEVAEVALLIKELESLPVSE' A
#
# COMPACT_ATOMS: atom_id res chain seq x y z
N MET A 1 -6.47 8.51 -35.96
CA MET A 1 -5.97 7.27 -35.31
C MET A 1 -6.66 7.15 -33.96
N LYS A 2 -7.40 6.06 -33.71
CA LYS A 2 -7.94 5.78 -32.36
C LYS A 2 -6.77 5.28 -31.51
N MET A 3 -6.35 6.05 -30.50
CA MET A 3 -5.37 5.58 -29.54
C MET A 3 -6.00 4.40 -28.78
N VAL A 4 -5.41 3.22 -28.93
CA VAL A 4 -5.72 2.08 -28.07
C VAL A 4 -5.27 2.49 -26.67
N PRO A 5 -6.16 2.54 -25.66
CA PRO A 5 -5.75 2.87 -24.30
C PRO A 5 -4.76 1.79 -23.88
N LYS A 6 -3.50 2.16 -23.59
CA LYS A 6 -2.58 1.18 -23.01
C LYS A 6 -3.16 0.76 -21.66
N PRO A 7 -3.20 -0.54 -21.35
CA PRO A 7 -3.85 -1.06 -20.14
C PRO A 7 -3.24 -0.55 -18.82
N TYR A 8 -2.15 0.21 -18.87
CA TYR A 8 -1.39 0.73 -17.73
C TYR A 8 -1.12 2.25 -17.78
N ASP A 9 -1.75 2.99 -18.70
CA ASP A 9 -1.58 4.47 -18.76
C ASP A 9 -2.39 5.21 -17.69
N ASN A 10 -3.16 4.50 -16.85
CA ASN A 10 -3.86 5.11 -15.73
C ASN A 10 -3.03 4.96 -14.45
N LEU A 11 -2.40 6.06 -14.01
CA LEU A 11 -1.65 6.15 -12.75
C LEU A 11 -2.47 5.62 -11.55
N ASP A 12 -3.79 5.81 -11.55
CA ASP A 12 -4.67 5.33 -10.48
C ASP A 12 -4.66 3.79 -10.41
N MET A 13 -4.60 3.12 -11.55
CA MET A 13 -4.57 1.64 -11.61
C MET A 13 -3.22 1.10 -11.13
N LEU A 14 -2.12 1.77 -11.51
CA LEU A 14 -0.79 1.42 -11.01
C LEU A 14 -0.69 1.64 -9.50
N PHE A 15 -1.21 2.76 -9.01
CA PHE A 15 -1.28 3.05 -7.58
C PHE A 15 -2.09 1.98 -6.85
N ALA A 16 -3.32 1.70 -7.30
CA ALA A 16 -4.16 0.66 -6.71
C ALA A 16 -3.48 -0.72 -6.70
N PHE A 17 -2.78 -1.07 -7.78
CA PHE A 17 -2.01 -2.31 -7.87
C PHE A 17 -0.89 -2.36 -6.81
N HIS A 18 -0.05 -1.33 -6.73
CA HIS A 18 1.06 -1.29 -5.76
C HIS A 18 0.57 -1.32 -4.30
N ILE A 19 -0.51 -0.60 -3.99
CA ILE A 19 -1.14 -0.66 -2.66
C ILE A 19 -1.60 -2.08 -2.36
N SER A 20 -2.23 -2.76 -3.33
CA SER A 20 -2.73 -4.12 -3.16
C SER A 20 -1.60 -5.13 -2.93
N GLU A 21 -0.48 -5.02 -3.64
CA GLU A 21 0.67 -5.91 -3.51
C GLU A 21 1.38 -5.74 -2.17
N LYS A 22 1.59 -4.49 -1.75
CA LYS A 22 2.17 -4.19 -0.42
C LYS A 22 1.26 -4.70 0.70
N ALA A 23 -0.06 -4.52 0.57
CA ALA A 23 -1.03 -5.01 1.55
C ALA A 23 -1.06 -6.55 1.65
N ARG A 24 -0.98 -7.25 0.51
CA ARG A 24 -0.87 -8.73 0.48
C ARG A 24 0.40 -9.20 1.18
N THR A 25 1.53 -8.60 0.85
CA THR A 25 2.84 -8.92 1.46
C THR A 25 2.80 -8.70 2.97
N ARG A 26 2.28 -7.56 3.43
CA ARG A 26 2.12 -7.27 4.86
C ARG A 26 1.23 -8.29 5.57
N ARG A 27 0.09 -8.63 4.96
CA ARG A 27 -0.84 -9.61 5.53
C ARG A 27 -0.19 -10.99 5.64
N GLU A 28 0.55 -11.40 4.62
CA GLU A 28 1.29 -12.65 4.65
C GLU A 28 2.35 -12.65 5.77
N GLN A 29 3.15 -11.59 5.87
CA GLN A 29 4.14 -11.42 6.94
C GLN A 29 3.51 -11.44 8.33
N TYR A 30 2.34 -10.81 8.51
CA TYR A 30 1.58 -10.87 9.77
C TYR A 30 1.17 -12.31 10.09
N ILE A 31 0.54 -13.02 9.13
CA ILE A 31 0.04 -14.39 9.35
C ILE A 31 1.19 -15.37 9.64
N GLN A 32 2.33 -15.22 8.97
CA GLN A 32 3.49 -16.11 9.12
C GLN A 32 4.11 -16.05 10.53
N GLN A 33 3.83 -15.01 11.32
CA GLN A 33 4.26 -14.90 12.72
C GLN A 33 3.54 -15.88 13.66
N PHE A 34 2.42 -16.46 13.22
CA PHE A 34 1.60 -17.35 14.03
C PHE A 34 1.80 -18.83 13.66
N PRO A 35 1.67 -19.74 14.66
CA PRO A 35 1.61 -21.18 14.43
C PRO A 35 0.52 -21.56 13.42
N GLU A 36 0.76 -22.60 12.63
CA GLU A 36 -0.11 -22.98 11.50
C GLU A 36 -1.59 -23.14 11.88
N HIS A 37 -1.87 -23.78 13.01
CA HIS A 37 -3.22 -23.99 13.53
C HIS A 37 -3.97 -22.71 13.91
N LEU A 38 -3.26 -21.58 14.10
CA LEU A 38 -3.85 -20.27 14.41
C LEU A 38 -3.96 -19.35 13.17
N ARG A 39 -3.26 -19.67 12.08
CA ARG A 39 -3.19 -18.80 10.89
C ARG A 39 -4.54 -18.49 10.28
N ASP A 40 -5.48 -19.43 10.28
CA ASP A 40 -6.80 -19.20 9.71
C ASP A 40 -7.69 -18.31 10.57
N ALA A 41 -7.53 -18.36 11.90
CA ALA A 41 -8.19 -17.42 12.80
C ALA A 41 -7.63 -16.00 12.58
N GLU A 42 -6.31 -15.88 12.46
CA GLU A 42 -5.64 -14.61 12.23
C GLU A 42 -5.91 -14.03 10.84
N LYS A 43 -6.02 -14.85 9.79
CA LYS A 43 -6.46 -14.43 8.45
C LYS A 43 -7.83 -13.74 8.45
N ARG A 44 -8.73 -14.15 9.34
CA ARG A 44 -10.08 -13.56 9.48
C ARG A 44 -10.05 -12.25 10.26
N ARG A 45 -9.19 -12.15 11.27
CA ARG A 45 -8.99 -10.94 12.09
C ARG A 45 -8.25 -9.84 11.33
N TYR A 46 -7.21 -10.22 10.61
CA TYR A 46 -6.38 -9.31 9.82
C TYR A 46 -6.70 -9.47 8.33
N THR A 47 -7.73 -8.76 7.90
CA THR A 47 -8.26 -8.82 6.53
C THR A 47 -7.36 -8.08 5.54
N LEU A 48 -7.52 -8.37 4.24
CA LEU A 48 -6.81 -7.62 3.20
C LEU A 48 -7.24 -6.14 3.21
N GLU A 49 -8.52 -5.85 3.45
CA GLU A 49 -9.03 -4.48 3.56
C GLU A 49 -8.31 -3.70 4.67
N ARG A 50 -8.13 -4.32 5.84
CA ARG A 50 -7.37 -3.70 6.94
C ARG A 50 -5.93 -3.41 6.51
N ALA A 51 -5.26 -4.38 5.90
CA ALA A 51 -3.89 -4.19 5.41
C ALA A 51 -3.79 -3.05 4.38
N VAL A 52 -4.78 -2.91 3.49
CA VAL A 52 -4.86 -1.81 2.52
C VAL A 52 -5.01 -0.47 3.24
N LYS A 53 -5.90 -0.36 4.23
CA LYS A 53 -6.09 0.86 5.03
C LYS A 53 -4.81 1.30 5.73
N GLU A 54 -4.08 0.36 6.32
CA GLU A 54 -2.80 0.64 6.98
C GLU A 54 -1.74 1.10 5.96
N VAL A 55 -1.65 0.47 4.79
CA VAL A 55 -0.73 0.91 3.72
C VAL A 55 -1.09 2.31 3.21
N LEU A 56 -2.36 2.63 3.04
CA LEU A 56 -2.79 3.97 2.62
C LEU A 56 -2.45 5.04 3.67
N SER A 57 -2.57 4.72 4.97
CA SER A 57 -2.16 5.62 6.06
C SER A 57 -0.68 5.97 5.97
N GLU A 58 0.18 4.96 5.78
CA GLU A 58 1.62 5.18 5.62
C GLU A 58 1.96 6.03 4.40
N VAL A 59 1.25 5.80 3.28
CA VAL A 59 1.46 6.61 2.07
C VAL A 59 1.06 8.07 2.33
N ALA A 60 -0.01 8.32 3.10
CA ALA A 60 -0.40 9.66 3.49
C ALA A 60 0.64 10.33 4.40
N GLU A 61 1.21 9.60 5.36
CA GLU A 61 2.30 10.09 6.22
C GLU A 61 3.56 10.45 5.42
N VAL A 62 3.95 9.59 4.48
CA VAL A 62 5.08 9.88 3.58
C VAL A 62 4.81 11.11 2.72
N ALA A 63 3.59 11.26 2.19
CA ALA A 63 3.21 12.43 1.41
C ALA A 63 3.29 13.72 2.24
N LEU A 64 2.90 13.68 3.51
CA LEU A 64 3.05 14.81 4.43
C LEU A 64 4.53 15.15 4.67
N LEU A 65 5.37 14.14 4.91
CA LEU A 65 6.81 14.34 5.11
C LEU A 65 7.47 14.96 3.87
N ILE A 66 7.11 14.49 2.66
CA ILE A 66 7.60 15.07 1.41
C ILE A 66 7.23 16.55 1.33
N LYS A 67 5.97 16.89 1.60
CA LYS A 67 5.49 18.27 1.61
C LYS A 67 6.27 19.15 2.60
N GLU A 68 6.55 18.64 3.80
CA GLU A 68 7.34 19.36 4.80
C GLU A 68 8.77 19.59 4.30
N LEU A 69 9.41 18.59 3.69
CA LEU A 69 10.76 18.71 3.13
C LEU A 69 10.83 19.69 1.96
N GLU A 70 9.83 19.70 1.08
CA GLU A 70 9.73 20.66 -0.03
C GLU A 70 9.52 22.11 0.45
N SER A 71 9.07 22.30 1.69
CA SER A 71 8.86 23.63 2.30
C SER A 71 10.08 24.17 3.06
N LEU A 72 11.13 23.36 3.24
CA LEU A 72 12.36 23.80 3.91
C LEU A 72 13.15 24.76 3.00
N PRO A 73 13.71 25.86 3.55
CA PRO A 73 14.60 26.71 2.78
C PRO A 73 15.82 25.91 2.36
N VAL A 74 16.18 26.00 1.07
CA VAL A 74 17.45 25.47 0.58
C VAL A 74 18.54 26.17 1.36
N SER A 75 19.27 25.43 2.20
CA SER A 75 20.41 25.99 2.91
C SER A 75 21.49 26.30 1.87
N GLU A 76 21.72 27.59 1.61
CA GLU A 76 22.84 28.10 0.79
C GLU A 76 24.19 27.87 1.48
#